data_AF-A0A1F4AZ10-F1
#
_entry.id   AF-A0A1F4AZ10-F1
#
_cell.length_a   1.000
_cell.length_b   1.000
_cell.length_c   1.000
_cell.angle_alpha   90.00
_cell.angle_beta   90.00
_cell.angle_gamma   90.00
#
_symmetry.space_group_name_H-M   'P 1'
#
loop_
_entity.id
_entity.type
_entity.pdbx_description
1 polymer ?
#
loop_
_entity_poly.entity_id
_entity_poly.type
_entity_poly.pdbx_seq_one_letter_code
_entity_poly.pdbx_strand_id
1 'polypeptide(L)'
;MLHERAQLAPSERELALLMRLSFGRELETFGLDEIELARLVFAQVALMAGAALSADSEVFVGAERLWRDMQARIGLQERTLAKRFLELLAQDEMHTESERRLLTRLAEVLDDQRMRPGARSARAN
;
A
#
# COMPACT_ATOMS: atom_id res chain seq x y z
N MET A 1 -12.95 19.93 3.53
CA MET A 1 -12.52 18.67 2.89
C MET A 1 -10.99 18.46 2.80
N LEU A 2 -10.13 19.30 3.39
CA LEU A 2 -8.69 19.00 3.51
C LEU A 2 -8.34 18.28 4.83
N HIS A 3 -9.18 18.42 5.86
CA HIS A 3 -8.97 17.77 7.17
C HIS A 3 -9.31 16.28 7.20
N GLU A 4 -10.19 15.78 6.32
CA GLU A 4 -10.51 14.34 6.24
C GLU A 4 -9.40 13.52 5.59
N ARG A 5 -8.59 14.13 4.71
CA ARG A 5 -7.49 13.45 4.01
C ARG A 5 -6.30 13.12 4.93
N ALA A 6 -6.13 13.88 6.02
CA ALA A 6 -5.03 13.70 6.96
C ALA A 6 -5.27 12.54 7.95
N GLN A 7 -6.52 12.07 8.10
CA GLN A 7 -6.85 10.96 9.01
C GLN A 7 -6.51 9.57 8.44
N LEU A 8 -6.18 9.48 7.16
CA LEU A 8 -5.82 8.22 6.50
C LEU A 8 -4.33 7.91 6.58
N ALA A 9 -3.49 8.86 7.01
CA ALA A 9 -2.08 8.61 7.21
C ALA A 9 -1.87 8.00 8.61
N PRO A 10 -1.29 6.80 8.73
CA PRO A 10 -1.05 6.20 10.03
C PRO A 10 -0.12 7.08 10.87
N SER A 11 -0.46 7.26 12.14
CA SER A 11 0.40 7.88 13.14
C SER A 11 1.72 7.13 13.26
N GLU A 12 2.76 7.76 13.83
CA GLU A 12 4.05 7.10 14.05
C GLU A 12 3.92 5.79 14.84
N ARG A 13 2.94 5.70 15.75
CA ARG A 13 2.63 4.50 16.51
C ARG A 13 1.98 3.40 15.66
N GLU A 14 1.05 3.75 14.77
CA GLU A 14 0.40 2.78 13.88
C GLU A 14 1.38 2.27 12.82
N LEU A 15 2.18 3.18 12.26
CA LEU A 15 3.33 2.87 11.41
C LEU A 15 4.24 1.85 12.10
N ALA A 16 4.54 2.08 13.39
CA ALA A 16 5.40 1.20 14.14
C ALA A 16 4.82 -0.19 14.38
N LEU A 17 3.54 -0.28 14.72
CA LEU A 17 2.84 -1.55 14.90
C LEU A 17 2.79 -2.33 13.58
N LEU A 18 2.54 -1.65 12.47
CA LEU A 18 2.49 -2.27 11.15
C LEU A 18 3.85 -2.75 10.65
N MET A 19 4.90 -1.95 10.88
CA MET A 19 6.28 -2.36 10.60
C MET A 19 6.68 -3.56 11.45
N ARG A 20 6.36 -3.56 12.75
CA ARG A 20 6.62 -4.70 13.63
C ARG A 20 5.91 -5.97 13.17
N LEU A 21 4.64 -5.88 12.77
CA LEU A 21 3.87 -7.01 12.26
C LEU A 21 4.41 -7.55 10.93
N SER A 22 4.92 -6.67 10.06
CA SER A 22 5.35 -7.04 8.71
C SER A 22 6.80 -7.52 8.64
N PHE A 23 7.67 -6.99 9.51
CA PHE A 23 9.11 -7.26 9.50
C PHE A 23 9.58 -8.08 10.70
N GLY A 24 8.75 -8.28 11.73
CA GLY A 24 9.05 -9.13 12.90
C GLY A 24 10.12 -8.56 13.85
N ARG A 25 10.37 -7.24 13.81
CA ARG A 25 11.39 -6.54 14.60
C ARG A 25 10.81 -5.31 15.30
N GLU A 26 11.45 -4.87 16.38
CA GLU A 26 11.04 -3.68 17.16
C GLU A 26 11.37 -2.37 16.42
N LEU A 27 10.58 -1.32 16.64
CA LEU A 27 10.71 -0.07 15.88
C LEU A 27 12.10 0.58 15.97
N GLU A 28 12.70 0.50 17.16
CA GLU A 28 14.02 1.06 17.49
C GLU A 28 15.17 0.40 16.71
N THR A 29 14.88 -0.72 16.02
CA THR A 29 15.86 -1.49 15.25
C THR A 29 15.85 -1.17 13.76
N PHE A 30 14.89 -0.37 13.27
CA PHE A 30 14.88 0.07 11.87
C PHE A 30 15.76 1.29 11.66
N GLY A 31 16.50 1.29 10.55
CA GLY A 31 17.19 2.48 10.08
C GLY A 31 16.22 3.57 9.64
N LEU A 32 16.69 4.83 9.60
CA LEU A 32 15.89 5.96 9.13
C LEU A 32 15.37 5.73 7.70
N ASP A 33 16.20 5.19 6.80
CA ASP A 33 15.82 4.90 5.42
C ASP A 33 14.68 3.86 5.31
N GLU A 34 14.67 2.84 6.19
CA GLU A 34 13.59 1.83 6.24
C GLU A 34 12.27 2.46 6.69
N ILE A 35 12.33 3.37 7.67
CA ILE A 35 11.16 4.10 8.17
C ILE A 35 10.61 5.05 7.11
N GLU A 36 11.49 5.80 6.42
CA GLU A 36 11.10 6.69 5.33
C GLU A 36 10.48 5.92 4.17
N LEU A 37 11.04 4.76 3.82
CA LEU A 37 10.47 3.89 2.78
C LEU A 37 9.09 3.37 3.18
N ALA A 38 8.92 2.93 4.42
CA ALA A 38 7.63 2.51 4.94
C ALA A 38 6.61 3.65 4.86
N ARG A 39 6.95 4.87 5.29
CA ARG A 39 6.09 6.05 5.20
C ARG A 39 5.65 6.34 3.77
N LEU A 40 6.58 6.25 2.82
CA LEU A 40 6.29 6.44 1.40
C LEU A 40 5.29 5.40 0.88
N VAL A 41 5.49 4.13 1.23
CA VAL A 41 4.58 3.04 0.89
C VAL A 41 3.19 3.28 1.48
N PHE A 42 3.10 3.69 2.75
CA PHE A 42 1.84 4.04 3.40
C PHE A 42 1.10 5.18 2.71
N ALA A 43 1.78 6.30 2.49
CA ALA A 43 1.20 7.46 1.84
C ALA A 43 0.65 7.10 0.45
N GLN A 44 1.40 6.29 -0.31
CA GLN A 44 0.98 5.86 -1.64
C GLN A 44 -0.29 5.00 -1.61
N VAL A 45 -0.34 4.03 -0.70
CA VAL A 45 -1.48 3.12 -0.58
C VAL A 45 -2.71 3.84 -0.03
N ALA A 46 -2.53 4.74 0.93
CA ALA A 46 -3.60 5.59 1.45
C ALA A 46 -4.19 6.50 0.35
N LEU A 47 -3.34 7.05 -0.53
CA LEU A 47 -3.79 7.84 -1.68
C LEU A 47 -4.65 7.01 -2.64
N MET A 48 -4.20 5.79 -2.98
CA MET A 48 -4.96 4.89 -3.85
C MET A 48 -6.29 4.48 -3.23
N ALA A 49 -6.29 4.12 -1.93
CA ALA A 49 -7.49 3.77 -1.19
C ALA A 49 -8.49 4.94 -1.15
N GLY A 50 -8.02 6.13 -0.77
CA GLY A 50 -8.86 7.33 -0.71
C GLY A 50 -9.48 7.69 -2.07
N ALA A 51 -8.68 7.65 -3.14
CA ALA A 51 -9.17 7.92 -4.50
C ALA A 51 -10.21 6.90 -4.97
N ALA A 52 -10.01 5.62 -4.65
CA ALA A 52 -10.95 4.57 -5.00
C ALA A 52 -12.28 4.71 -4.23
N LEU A 53 -12.22 5.03 -2.93
CA LEU A 53 -13.39 5.28 -2.09
C LEU A 53 -14.17 6.53 -2.53
N SER A 54 -13.47 7.58 -2.98
CA SER A 54 -14.11 8.80 -3.49
C SER A 54 -14.54 8.71 -4.96
N ALA A 55 -14.36 7.56 -5.62
CA ALA A 55 -14.57 7.36 -7.05
C ALA A 55 -13.83 8.38 -7.95
N ASP A 56 -12.68 8.88 -7.49
CA ASP A 56 -11.83 9.80 -8.23
C ASP A 56 -10.90 9.03 -9.16
N SER A 57 -11.39 8.76 -10.37
CA SER A 57 -10.68 7.94 -11.36
C SER A 57 -9.36 8.55 -11.84
N GLU A 58 -9.25 9.89 -11.89
CA GLU A 58 -8.04 10.56 -12.36
C GLU A 58 -6.92 10.42 -11.33
N VAL A 59 -7.22 10.72 -10.06
CA VAL A 59 -6.26 10.55 -8.95
C VAL A 59 -5.89 9.08 -8.79
N PHE A 60 -6.86 8.16 -8.91
CA PHE A 60 -6.60 6.74 -8.81
C PHE A 60 -5.63 6.25 -9.90
N VAL A 61 -5.84 6.62 -11.17
CA VAL A 61 -4.94 6.22 -12.27
C VAL A 61 -3.54 6.79 -12.09
N GLY A 62 -3.43 8.05 -11.66
CA GLY A 62 -2.14 8.67 -11.34
C GLY A 62 -1.41 7.95 -10.21
N ALA A 63 -2.12 7.65 -9.12
CA ALA A 63 -1.58 6.93 -7.98
C ALA A 63 -1.21 5.47 -8.33
N GLU A 64 -2.01 4.78 -9.13
CA GLU A 64 -1.69 3.42 -9.58
C GLU A 64 -0.40 3.40 -10.40
N ARG A 65 -0.21 4.38 -11.30
CA ARG A 65 1.03 4.50 -12.08
C ARG A 65 2.25 4.72 -11.19
N LEU A 66 2.16 5.62 -10.22
CA LEU A 66 3.24 5.88 -9.27
C LEU A 66 3.55 4.63 -8.43
N TRP A 67 2.53 3.87 -8.01
CA TRP A 67 2.73 2.60 -7.32
C TRP A 67 3.49 1.59 -8.18
N ARG A 68 3.15 1.45 -9.47
CA ARG A 68 3.90 0.59 -10.40
C ARG A 68 5.36 1.00 -10.54
N ASP A 69 5.64 2.30 -10.56
CA ASP A 69 7.02 2.80 -10.61
C ASP A 69 7.77 2.51 -9.30
N MET A 70 7.09 2.65 -8.15
CA MET A 70 7.63 2.30 -6.83
C MET A 70 7.90 0.80 -6.68
N GLN A 71 7.09 -0.07 -7.29
CA GLN A 71 7.27 -1.53 -7.21
C GLN A 71 8.65 -2.00 -7.69
N ALA A 72 9.28 -1.29 -8.63
CA ALA A 72 10.63 -1.59 -9.09
C ALA A 72 11.73 -1.32 -8.04
N ARG A 73 11.40 -0.56 -7.00
CA ARG A 73 12.33 -0.05 -5.98
C ARG A 73 12.06 -0.59 -4.57
N ILE A 74 10.90 -1.21 -4.34
CA ILE A 74 10.50 -1.77 -3.05
C ILE A 74 10.55 -3.31 -3.06
N GLY A 75 10.92 -3.88 -1.92
CA GLY A 75 11.06 -5.31 -1.72
C GLY A 75 9.75 -6.01 -1.35
N LEU A 76 9.87 -7.28 -0.96
CA LEU A 76 8.73 -8.10 -0.55
C LEU A 76 8.08 -7.56 0.74
N GLN A 77 8.87 -7.09 1.68
CA GLN A 77 8.38 -6.66 2.99
C GLN A 77 7.52 -5.40 2.89
N GLU A 78 7.90 -4.43 2.05
CA GLU A 78 7.12 -3.22 1.78
C GLU A 78 5.79 -3.54 1.08
N ARG A 79 5.79 -4.53 0.17
CA ARG A 79 4.56 -4.99 -0.48
C ARG A 79 3.64 -5.68 0.53
N THR A 80 4.20 -6.47 1.44
CA THR A 80 3.44 -7.07 2.56
C THR A 80 2.88 -5.98 3.47
N LEU A 81 3.66 -4.95 3.78
CA LEU A 81 3.22 -3.80 4.58
C LEU A 81 2.03 -3.07 3.93
N ALA A 82 2.12 -2.78 2.63
CA ALA A 82 1.05 -2.18 1.84
C ALA A 82 -0.25 -2.98 1.89
N LYS A 83 -0.14 -4.31 1.72
CA LYS A 83 -1.29 -5.22 1.78
C LYS A 83 -1.93 -5.23 3.16
N ARG A 84 -1.12 -5.40 4.21
CA ARG A 84 -1.59 -5.41 5.61
C ARG A 84 -2.30 -4.12 5.97
N PHE A 85 -1.83 -2.98 5.48
CA PHE A 85 -2.48 -1.72 5.70
C PHE A 85 -3.91 -1.68 5.11
N LEU A 86 -4.09 -2.10 3.86
CA LEU A 86 -5.41 -2.16 3.22
C LEU A 86 -6.34 -3.17 3.91
N GLU A 87 -5.80 -4.30 4.35
CA GLU A 87 -6.56 -5.30 5.13
C GLU A 87 -7.06 -4.72 6.46
N LEU A 88 -6.25 -3.89 7.13
CA LEU A 88 -6.67 -3.20 8.36
C LEU A 88 -7.69 -2.10 8.07
N LEU A 89 -7.48 -1.29 7.03
CA LEU A 89 -8.47 -0.29 6.62
C LEU A 89 -9.81 -0.96 6.31
N ALA A 90 -9.82 -2.10 5.61
CA ALA A 90 -11.05 -2.84 5.32
C ALA A 90 -11.76 -3.40 6.57
N GLN A 91 -11.12 -3.45 7.73
CA GLN A 91 -11.72 -3.88 9.00
C GLN A 91 -12.34 -2.72 9.79
N ASP A 92 -12.14 -1.47 9.37
CA ASP A 92 -12.74 -0.32 10.04
C ASP A 92 -14.28 -0.37 9.92
N GLU A 93 -14.95 -0.31 11.07
CA GLU A 93 -16.41 -0.34 11.19
C GLU A 93 -17.07 0.88 10.54
N MET A 94 -16.32 1.97 10.34
CA MET A 94 -16.80 3.18 9.66
C MET A 94 -17.03 2.99 8.16
N HIS A 95 -16.47 1.95 7.55
CA HIS A 95 -16.69 1.66 6.14
C HIS A 95 -17.97 0.86 5.90
N THR A 96 -18.65 1.17 4.80
CA THR A 96 -19.73 0.35 4.26
C THR A 96 -19.19 -0.97 3.70
N GLU A 97 -20.08 -1.95 3.53
CA GLU A 97 -19.72 -3.25 2.95
C GLU A 97 -19.12 -3.13 1.54
N SER A 98 -19.61 -2.19 0.73
CA SER A 98 -19.08 -1.92 -0.61
C SER A 98 -17.66 -1.37 -0.56
N GLU A 99 -17.38 -0.45 0.36
CA GLU A 99 -16.06 0.15 0.57
C GLU A 99 -15.07 -0.88 1.10
N ARG A 100 -15.47 -1.72 2.07
CA ARG A 100 -14.66 -2.83 2.55
C ARG A 100 -14.28 -3.79 1.41
N ARG A 101 -15.24 -4.17 0.56
CA ARG A 101 -14.97 -5.01 -0.63
C ARG A 101 -14.00 -4.36 -1.61
N LEU A 102 -14.12 -3.05 -1.81
CA LEU A 102 -13.23 -2.29 -2.68
C LEU A 102 -11.79 -2.28 -2.12
N LEU A 103 -11.63 -2.06 -0.81
CA LEU A 103 -10.33 -2.09 -0.13
C LEU A 103 -9.70 -3.48 -0.15
N THR A 104 -10.49 -4.54 0.08
CA THR A 104 -10.02 -5.94 -0.03
C THR A 104 -9.55 -6.25 -1.44
N ARG A 105 -10.32 -5.88 -2.48
CA ARG A 105 -9.90 -6.08 -3.88
C ARG A 105 -8.64 -5.31 -4.21
N LEU A 106 -8.51 -4.09 -3.69
CA LEU A 106 -7.28 -3.30 -3.87
C LEU A 106 -6.08 -4.04 -3.27
N ALA A 107 -6.23 -4.60 -2.07
CA ALA A 107 -5.18 -5.39 -1.41
C ALA A 107 -4.76 -6.63 -2.22
N GLU A 108 -5.70 -7.31 -2.85
CA GLU A 108 -5.45 -8.47 -3.74
C GLU A 108 -4.66 -8.05 -4.99
N VAL A 109 -5.07 -6.96 -5.65
CA VAL A 109 -4.44 -6.47 -6.88
C VAL A 109 -3.00 -5.99 -6.65
N LEU A 110 -2.67 -5.48 -5.45
CA LEU A 110 -1.28 -5.12 -5.12
C LEU A 110 -0.35 -6.35 -5.09
N ASP A 111 -0.87 -7.55 -4.83
CA ASP A 111 -0.12 -8.82 -4.79
C ASP A 111 0.00 -9.46 -6.19
N ASP A 112 -1.09 -9.38 -6.99
CA ASP A 112 -1.20 -10.02 -8.31
C ASP A 112 -0.25 -9.47 -9.38
N GLN A 113 0.28 -8.26 -9.19
CA GLN A 113 1.32 -7.70 -10.07
C GLN A 113 2.67 -8.46 -9.96
N ARG A 114 2.78 -9.50 -9.12
CA ARG A 114 3.82 -10.54 -9.15
C ARG A 114 3.87 -11.33 -10.47
N MET A 115 2.79 -11.40 -11.25
CA MET A 115 2.68 -12.32 -12.41
C MET A 115 2.68 -11.64 -13.79
N ARG A 116 3.53 -10.63 -14.00
CA ARG A 116 4.08 -10.40 -15.34
C ARG A 116 5.60 -10.42 -15.31
N PRO A 117 6.23 -11.61 -15.21
CA PRO A 117 7.56 -11.74 -15.78
C PRO A 117 7.42 -11.34 -17.25
N GLY A 118 8.21 -10.33 -17.65
CA GLY A 118 8.27 -9.93 -19.04
C GLY A 118 8.44 -11.15 -19.93
N ALA A 119 7.87 -11.09 -21.12
CA ALA A 119 8.13 -12.00 -22.23
C ALA A 119 9.62 -11.97 -22.65
N ARG A 120 10.53 -12.32 -21.75
CA ARG A 120 11.91 -12.71 -22.04
C ARG A 120 11.89 -14.20 -22.35
N SER A 121 11.38 -14.53 -23.53
CA SER A 121 11.93 -15.64 -24.30
C SER A 121 12.75 -15.07 -25.44
N ALA A 122 13.92 -14.54 -25.06
CA ALA A 122 15.12 -14.55 -25.89
C ALA A 122 16.10 -15.39 -25.06
N ARG A 123 16.73 -16.48 -25.51
CA ARG A 123 16.94 -17.16 -26.80
C ARG A 123 17.39 -18.59 -26.42
N ALA A 124 17.17 -19.59 -27.28
CA ALA A 124 18.15 -20.66 -27.58
C ALA A 124 17.53 -21.75 -28.47
N ASN A 125 17.67 -21.60 -29.80
CA ASN A 125 18.40 -22.50 -30.70
C ASN A 125 18.23 -22.04 -32.14
#